data_AF-T1GVK2-F1
#
_entry.id   AF-T1GVK2-F1
#
_cell.length_a   1.000
_cell.length_b   1.000
_cell.length_c   1.000
_cell.angle_alpha   90.00
_cell.angle_beta   90.00
_cell.angle_gamma   90.00
#
_symmetry.space_group_name_H-M   'P 1'
#
loop_
_entity.id
_entity.type
_entity.pdbx_description
1 polymer ?
#
loop_
_entity_poly.entity_id
_entity_poly.type
_entity_poly.pdbx_seq_one_letter_code
_entity_poly.pdbx_strand_id
1 'polypeptide(L)'
;MLWIIEKLQEICHFLNNDVKICENLINLFPKIFSILKTNDDCFYDFISIMHNFLQKSFKKYYPPRLVKILILTVKSVARNNRNILRGENFPIAKFLTSSDFEIHLATIECLTALLDPTWIFGSQIPQDEDFLFFNLKLLSQKQNCYILKRSVLSVLWFFFDDFLNYGAEVLKDYLSQITRILISTAESVNESDLQEICLKLLKKLICENYELLGNSIGKIDSFPSTSNYKDLRDIHKKYQNLECSNGLRGDIENLLRDSKRGAEGLKVFKNNQKG
;
A
#
# COMPACT_ATOMS: atom_id res chain seq x y z
N MET A 1 -1.66 2.58 35.55
CA MET A 1 -1.32 3.06 34.19
C MET A 1 -2.43 3.91 33.61
N LEU A 2 -3.70 3.51 33.75
CA LEU A 2 -4.87 4.30 33.34
C LEU A 2 -4.83 5.78 33.81
N TRP A 3 -4.49 6.02 35.07
CA TRP A 3 -4.34 7.38 35.63
C TRP A 3 -3.35 8.27 34.85
N ILE A 4 -2.28 7.71 34.27
CA ILE A 4 -1.32 8.47 33.47
C ILE A 4 -1.98 8.93 32.17
N ILE A 5 -2.74 8.06 31.51
CA ILE A 5 -3.50 8.38 30.29
C ILE A 5 -4.56 9.44 30.58
N GLU A 6 -5.34 9.29 31.64
CA GLU A 6 -6.36 10.26 32.05
C GLU A 6 -5.74 11.65 32.27
N LYS A 7 -4.60 11.72 32.96
CA LYS A 7 -3.89 12.99 33.18
C LYS A 7 -3.30 13.57 31.90
N LEU A 8 -2.79 12.73 31.00
CA LEU A 8 -2.34 13.18 29.68
C LEU A 8 -3.50 13.75 28.86
N GLN A 9 -4.65 13.09 28.86
CA GLN A 9 -5.86 13.57 28.18
C GLN A 9 -6.33 14.90 28.76
N GLU A 10 -6.32 15.05 30.08
CA GLU A 10 -6.66 16.30 30.77
C GLU A 10 -5.72 17.44 30.36
N ILE A 11 -4.40 17.22 30.39
CA ILE A 11 -3.40 18.19 29.93
C ILE A 11 -3.64 18.55 28.45
N CYS A 12 -3.90 17.54 27.61
CA CYS A 12 -4.20 17.75 26.20
C CYS A 12 -5.54 18.47 25.98
N HIS A 13 -6.50 18.36 26.89
CA HIS A 13 -7.76 19.08 26.79
C HIS A 13 -7.55 20.58 27.06
N PHE A 14 -6.86 20.92 28.15
CA PHE A 14 -6.71 22.31 28.60
C PHE A 14 -5.60 23.10 27.91
N LEU A 15 -4.49 22.45 27.54
CA LEU A 15 -3.24 23.13 27.19
C LEU A 15 -2.76 22.86 25.76
N ASN A 16 -3.63 22.32 24.91
CA ASN A 16 -3.27 21.96 23.54
C ASN A 16 -2.94 23.12 22.59
N ASN A 17 -3.20 24.37 22.98
CA ASN A 17 -2.86 25.55 22.20
C ASN A 17 -1.55 26.19 22.69
N ASP A 18 -1.03 25.79 23.85
CA ASP A 18 0.27 26.23 24.32
C ASP A 18 1.38 25.39 23.66
N VAL A 19 2.02 26.00 22.66
CA VAL A 19 3.10 25.38 21.86
C VAL A 19 4.22 24.83 22.74
N LYS A 20 4.61 25.55 23.80
CA LYS A 20 5.74 25.16 24.65
C LYS A 20 5.38 23.94 25.49
N ILE A 21 4.15 23.89 26.01
CA ILE A 21 3.65 22.75 26.76
C ILE A 21 3.51 21.53 25.84
N CYS A 22 2.96 21.73 24.64
CA CYS A 22 2.84 20.68 23.63
C CYS A 22 4.21 20.13 23.21
N GLU A 23 5.22 20.98 23.00
CA GLU A 23 6.58 20.55 22.68
C GLU A 23 7.18 19.70 23.80
N ASN A 24 7.10 20.16 25.04
CA ASN A 24 7.58 19.41 26.21
C ASN A 24 6.87 18.06 26.33
N LEU A 25 5.56 18.05 26.12
CA LEU A 25 4.73 16.85 26.21
C LEU A 25 5.10 15.84 25.11
N ILE A 26 5.21 16.27 23.86
CA ILE A 26 5.59 15.42 22.73
C ILE A 26 7.01 14.86 22.92
N ASN A 27 7.93 15.62 23.51
CA ASN A 27 9.27 15.12 23.84
C ASN A 27 9.28 14.03 24.92
N LEU A 28 8.24 13.96 25.76
CA LEU A 28 8.08 12.91 26.77
C LEU A 28 7.39 11.65 26.22
N PHE A 29 6.71 11.74 25.07
CA PHE A 29 5.96 10.63 24.48
C PHE A 29 6.76 9.34 24.29
N PRO A 30 8.02 9.33 23.80
CA PRO A 30 8.78 8.09 23.69
C PRO A 30 9.00 7.40 25.05
N LYS A 31 9.21 8.18 26.12
CA LYS A 31 9.38 7.65 27.48
C LYS A 31 8.07 7.12 28.04
N ILE A 32 6.99 7.90 27.90
CA ILE A 32 5.63 7.47 28.29
C ILE A 32 5.27 6.17 27.57
N PHE A 33 5.50 6.13 26.26
CA PHE A 33 5.27 4.95 25.43
C PHE A 33 6.00 3.71 25.95
N SER A 34 7.28 3.85 26.32
CA SER A 34 8.07 2.73 26.83
C SER A 34 7.49 2.10 28.11
N ILE A 35 6.77 2.89 28.91
CA ILE A 35 6.09 2.45 30.14
C ILE A 35 4.74 1.79 29.81
N LEU A 36 4.00 2.35 28.84
CA LEU A 36 2.63 1.92 28.53
C LEU A 36 2.54 0.73 27.58
N LYS A 37 3.57 0.48 26.74
CA LYS A 37 3.51 -0.53 25.67
C LYS A 37 3.25 -1.98 26.13
N THR A 38 3.35 -2.27 27.42
CA THR A 38 3.07 -3.59 28.00
C THR A 38 1.60 -3.76 28.44
N ASN A 39 0.78 -2.72 28.29
CA ASN A 39 -0.64 -2.72 28.62
C ASN A 39 -1.44 -2.26 27.40
N ASP A 40 -2.14 -3.19 26.76
CA ASP A 40 -2.81 -2.96 25.46
C ASP A 40 -3.84 -1.83 25.51
N ASP A 41 -4.64 -1.75 26.58
CA ASP A 41 -5.66 -0.69 26.74
C ASP A 41 -5.02 0.71 26.78
N CYS A 42 -3.99 0.88 27.62
CA CYS A 42 -3.27 2.15 27.73
C CYS A 42 -2.48 2.48 26.45
N PHE A 43 -2.07 1.46 25.70
CA PHE A 43 -1.38 1.63 24.43
C PHE A 43 -2.30 2.26 23.38
N TYR A 44 -3.51 1.75 23.17
CA TYR A 44 -4.42 2.31 22.18
C TYR A 44 -4.85 3.75 22.51
N ASP A 45 -5.10 4.03 23.79
CA ASP A 45 -5.41 5.39 24.24
C ASP A 45 -4.24 6.35 23.97
N PHE A 46 -3.01 5.91 24.21
CA PHE A 46 -1.82 6.70 23.92
C PHE A 46 -1.66 6.99 22.42
N ILE A 47 -1.88 5.98 21.57
CA ILE A 47 -1.86 6.14 20.10
C ILE A 47 -2.94 7.14 19.65
N SER A 48 -4.14 7.08 20.25
CA SER A 48 -5.22 8.05 19.99
C SER A 48 -4.81 9.49 20.35
N ILE A 49 -4.13 9.70 21.49
CA ILE A 49 -3.58 11.00 21.86
C ILE A 49 -2.59 11.50 20.78
N MET A 50 -1.64 10.67 20.36
CA MET A 50 -0.69 11.02 19.30
C MET A 50 -1.40 11.34 17.98
N HIS A 51 -2.43 10.58 17.63
CA HIS A 51 -3.25 10.82 16.44
C HIS A 51 -3.93 12.20 16.50
N ASN A 52 -4.44 12.61 17.66
CA ASN A 52 -5.03 13.94 17.85
C ASN A 52 -4.01 15.07 17.63
N PHE A 53 -2.77 14.91 18.10
CA PHE A 53 -1.70 15.86 17.79
C PHE A 53 -1.43 15.94 16.28
N LEU A 54 -1.38 14.79 15.59
CA LEU A 54 -1.18 14.73 14.14
C LEU A 54 -2.31 15.43 13.38
N GLN A 55 -3.56 15.19 13.78
CA GLN A 55 -4.73 15.85 13.19
C GLN A 55 -4.68 17.38 13.35
N LYS A 56 -4.24 17.87 14.52
CA LYS A 56 -4.06 19.31 14.75
C LYS A 56 -2.95 19.90 13.89
N SER A 57 -1.84 19.18 13.71
CA SER A 57 -0.78 19.64 12.80
C SER A 57 -1.25 19.76 11.34
N PHE A 58 -2.13 18.88 10.84
CA PHE A 58 -2.67 19.03 9.48
C PHE A 58 -3.51 20.29 9.29
N LYS A 59 -4.21 20.72 10.34
CA LYS A 59 -5.01 21.96 10.34
C LYS A 59 -4.14 23.21 10.57
N LYS A 60 -2.81 23.09 10.51
CA LYS A 60 -1.82 24.18 10.68
C LYS A 60 -1.91 24.90 12.03
N TYR A 61 -2.39 24.24 13.08
CA TYR A 61 -2.42 24.80 14.44
C TYR A 61 -1.03 24.87 15.09
N TYR A 62 -0.07 24.10 14.58
CA TYR A 62 1.27 24.00 15.16
C TYR A 62 2.33 24.61 14.25
N PRO A 63 3.35 25.28 14.82
CA PRO A 63 4.47 25.77 14.05
C PRO A 63 5.28 24.59 13.47
N PRO A 64 5.99 24.79 12.33
CA PRO A 64 6.70 23.70 11.65
C PRO A 64 7.66 22.90 12.52
N ARG A 65 8.39 23.59 13.41
CA ARG A 65 9.26 22.96 14.41
C ARG A 65 8.53 21.92 15.26
N LEU A 66 7.34 22.24 15.74
CA LEU A 66 6.55 21.31 16.57
C LEU A 66 6.02 20.13 15.75
N VAL A 67 5.60 20.37 14.51
CA VAL A 67 5.18 19.31 13.59
C VAL A 67 6.33 18.34 13.29
N LYS A 68 7.53 18.87 13.04
CA LYS A 68 8.75 18.07 12.86
C LYS A 68 9.04 17.19 14.08
N ILE A 69 9.01 17.77 15.29
CA ILE A 69 9.22 17.02 16.54
C ILE A 69 8.17 15.90 16.67
N LEU A 70 6.90 16.19 16.38
CA LEU A 70 5.83 15.20 16.41
C LEU A 70 6.08 14.04 15.44
N ILE A 71 6.50 14.32 14.20
CA ILE A 71 6.82 13.29 13.20
C ILE A 71 8.00 12.42 13.67
N LEU A 72 9.06 13.02 14.21
CA LEU A 72 10.21 12.28 14.74
C LEU A 72 9.86 11.48 16.00
N THR A 73 8.95 11.97 16.83
CA THR A 73 8.39 11.22 17.96
C THR A 73 7.60 10.01 17.48
N VAL A 74 6.78 10.14 16.42
CA VAL A 74 6.09 9.00 15.80
C VAL A 74 7.09 7.95 15.31
N LYS A 75 8.15 8.36 14.62
CA LYS A 75 9.26 7.47 14.25
C LYS A 75 9.84 6.73 15.46
N SER A 76 10.13 7.46 16.55
CA SER A 76 10.70 6.88 17.77
C SER A 76 9.75 5.91 18.47
N VAL A 77 8.47 6.23 18.55
CA VAL A 77 7.44 5.38 19.15
C VAL A 77 7.25 4.11 18.32
N ALA A 78 7.10 4.28 17.01
CA ALA A 78 6.94 3.16 16.09
C ALA A 78 8.13 2.21 16.12
N ARG A 79 9.38 2.70 16.10
CA ARG A 79 10.56 1.82 16.22
C ARG A 79 10.59 0.96 17.48
N ASN A 80 9.93 1.40 18.55
CA ASN A 80 9.86 0.69 19.81
C ASN A 80 8.67 -0.29 19.92
N ASN A 81 7.80 -0.37 18.89
CA ASN A 81 6.70 -1.33 18.83
C ASN A 81 6.36 -1.70 17.38
N ARG A 82 6.64 -2.96 17.06
CA ARG A 82 6.55 -3.51 15.71
C ARG A 82 5.13 -3.56 15.13
N ASN A 83 4.10 -3.55 15.98
CA ASN A 83 2.71 -3.70 15.54
C ASN A 83 2.06 -2.38 15.06
N ILE A 84 2.77 -1.25 15.17
CA ILE A 84 2.18 0.06 14.82
C ILE A 84 2.07 0.28 13.30
N LEU A 85 2.72 -0.56 12.48
CA LEU A 85 2.77 -0.41 11.02
C LEU A 85 1.46 -0.59 10.24
N ARG A 86 0.33 -0.89 10.89
CA ARG A 86 -0.96 -0.83 10.19
C ARG A 86 -1.20 0.60 9.71
N GLY A 87 -1.26 0.79 8.39
CA GLY A 87 -1.15 2.08 7.69
C GLY A 87 -2.14 3.17 8.12
N GLU A 88 -3.13 2.84 8.94
CA GLU A 88 -4.11 3.75 9.49
C GLU A 88 -3.68 4.44 10.80
N ASN A 89 -2.74 3.86 11.56
CA ASN A 89 -2.43 4.34 12.91
C ASN A 89 -1.82 5.74 12.91
N PHE A 90 -0.94 6.03 11.94
CA PHE A 90 -0.29 7.32 11.81
C PHE A 90 -0.35 7.85 10.37
N PRO A 91 -1.16 8.89 10.09
CA PRO A 91 -1.30 9.47 8.76
C PRO A 91 -0.08 10.31 8.30
N ILE A 92 1.15 9.89 8.62
CA ILE A 92 2.40 10.63 8.38
C ILE A 92 2.61 10.94 6.90
N ALA A 93 2.23 10.03 6.00
CA ALA A 93 2.33 10.23 4.56
C ALA A 93 1.59 11.49 4.05
N LYS A 94 0.60 12.00 4.79
CA LYS A 94 -0.06 13.27 4.44
C LYS A 94 0.89 14.47 4.49
N PHE A 95 1.99 14.40 5.24
CA PHE A 95 2.99 15.48 5.30
C PHE A 95 3.97 15.49 4.11
N LEU A 96 3.93 14.49 3.22
CA LEU A 96 4.74 14.50 1.98
C LEU A 96 4.34 15.62 1.02
N THR A 97 3.15 16.19 1.17
CA THR A 97 2.69 17.35 0.39
C THR A 97 2.97 18.69 1.10
N SER A 98 3.64 18.66 2.26
CA SER A 98 4.05 19.88 2.95
C SER A 98 5.01 20.69 2.07
N SER A 99 4.75 22.01 1.99
CA SER A 99 5.68 22.97 1.37
C SER A 99 6.87 23.31 2.27
N ASP A 100 6.78 23.00 3.57
CA ASP A 100 7.87 23.17 4.52
C ASP A 100 8.89 22.04 4.38
N PHE A 101 10.13 22.40 4.04
CA PHE A 101 11.22 21.46 3.79
C PHE A 101 11.58 20.61 5.00
N GLU A 102 11.57 21.17 6.22
CA GLU A 102 11.93 20.41 7.42
C GLU A 102 10.87 19.36 7.75
N ILE A 103 9.59 19.71 7.61
CA ILE A 103 8.48 18.76 7.75
C ILE A 103 8.59 17.67 6.70
N HIS A 104 8.85 18.04 5.44
CA HIS A 104 8.97 17.09 4.34
C HIS A 104 10.13 16.11 4.57
N LEU A 105 11.31 16.60 4.98
CA LEU A 105 12.48 15.78 5.27
C LEU A 105 12.23 14.85 6.47
N ALA A 106 11.65 15.35 7.56
CA ALA A 106 11.30 14.52 8.72
C ALA A 106 10.26 13.44 8.36
N THR A 107 9.34 13.75 7.44
CA THR A 107 8.35 12.80 6.93
C THR A 107 9.02 11.67 6.16
N ILE A 108 9.93 11.99 5.24
CA ILE A 108 10.74 10.99 4.52
C ILE A 108 11.52 10.14 5.53
N GLU A 109 12.20 10.77 6.49
CA GLU A 109 13.00 10.07 7.49
C GLU A 109 12.16 9.11 8.35
N CYS A 110 10.95 9.54 8.73
CA CYS A 110 10.00 8.72 9.46
C CYS A 110 9.53 7.54 8.60
N LEU A 111 9.04 7.79 7.38
CA LEU A 111 8.53 6.74 6.50
C LEU A 111 9.61 5.73 6.12
N THR A 112 10.82 6.17 5.78
CA THR A 112 11.96 5.29 5.51
C THR A 112 12.28 4.41 6.72
N ALA A 113 12.21 4.95 7.94
CA ALA A 113 12.45 4.17 9.15
C ALA A 113 11.33 3.17 9.46
N LEU A 114 10.08 3.51 9.12
CA LEU A 114 8.93 2.61 9.23
C LEU A 114 8.95 1.50 8.18
N LEU A 115 9.47 1.82 6.99
CA LEU A 115 9.60 0.91 5.85
C LEU A 115 10.98 0.23 5.81
N ASP A 116 11.71 0.20 6.92
CA ASP A 116 13.01 -0.46 7.00
C ASP A 116 12.81 -1.98 7.08
N PRO A 117 13.19 -2.75 6.05
CA PRO A 117 12.96 -4.19 6.03
C PRO A 117 13.62 -4.89 7.21
N THR A 118 14.81 -4.44 7.62
CA THR A 118 15.56 -5.05 8.74
C THR A 118 14.80 -5.00 10.07
N TRP A 119 13.96 -3.99 10.23
CA TRP A 119 13.09 -3.85 11.38
C TRP A 119 11.78 -4.61 11.20
N ILE A 120 11.23 -4.58 9.99
CA ILE A 120 9.99 -5.27 9.60
C ILE A 120 10.13 -6.79 9.74
N PHE A 121 11.28 -7.41 9.41
CA PHE A 121 11.46 -8.88 9.45
C PHE A 121 11.36 -9.52 10.83
N GLY A 122 11.45 -8.74 11.90
CA GLY A 122 11.17 -9.22 13.26
C GLY A 122 9.68 -9.25 13.60
N SER A 123 8.82 -8.80 12.70
CA SER A 123 7.37 -8.71 12.82
C SER A 123 6.70 -9.36 11.61
N GLN A 124 5.46 -9.80 11.76
CA GLN A 124 4.66 -10.16 10.59
C GLN A 124 4.41 -8.90 9.77
N ILE A 125 4.89 -8.88 8.52
CA ILE A 125 4.49 -7.85 7.54
C ILE A 125 2.96 -7.84 7.49
N PRO A 126 2.28 -6.67 7.57
CA PRO A 126 0.84 -6.61 7.41
C PRO A 126 0.47 -7.24 6.06
N GLN A 127 -0.34 -8.30 6.09
CA GLN A 127 -0.79 -9.04 4.91
C GLN A 127 -2.18 -8.57 4.48
N ASP A 128 -2.36 -7.25 4.36
CA ASP A 128 -3.63 -6.63 4.00
C ASP A 128 -3.50 -5.73 2.77
N GLU A 129 -4.64 -5.54 2.09
CA GLU A 129 -4.77 -4.77 0.86
C GLU A 129 -4.45 -3.28 1.08
N ASP A 130 -4.79 -2.73 2.24
CA ASP A 130 -4.52 -1.34 2.58
C ASP A 130 -3.01 -1.07 2.66
N PHE A 131 -2.23 -2.01 3.21
CA PHE A 131 -0.77 -1.93 3.24
C PHE A 131 -0.17 -1.94 1.82
N LEU A 132 -0.68 -2.79 0.93
CA LEU A 132 -0.26 -2.82 -0.48
C LEU A 132 -0.52 -1.47 -1.14
N PHE A 133 -1.74 -0.94 -1.03
CA PHE A 133 -2.09 0.33 -1.66
C PHE A 133 -1.38 1.53 -1.08
N PHE A 134 -1.14 1.53 0.23
CA PHE A 134 -0.34 2.56 0.86
C PHE A 134 1.06 2.63 0.23
N ASN A 135 1.74 1.49 0.09
CA ASN A 135 3.07 1.41 -0.52
C ASN A 135 3.05 1.78 -2.02
N LEU A 136 2.07 1.29 -2.78
CA LEU A 136 1.92 1.66 -4.20
C LEU A 136 1.67 3.16 -4.38
N LYS A 137 0.87 3.77 -3.51
CA LYS A 137 0.63 5.21 -3.50
C LYS A 137 1.91 5.99 -3.24
N LEU A 138 2.71 5.58 -2.25
CA LEU A 138 4.02 6.18 -1.99
C LEU A 138 4.96 6.04 -3.20
N LEU A 139 4.96 4.89 -3.88
CA LEU A 139 5.82 4.68 -5.04
C LEU A 139 5.43 5.56 -6.23
N SER A 140 4.13 5.71 -6.49
CA SER A 140 3.59 6.47 -7.63
C SER A 140 3.79 8.00 -7.53
N GLN A 141 4.12 8.52 -6.35
CA GLN A 141 4.33 9.94 -6.15
C GLN A 141 5.69 10.38 -6.72
N LYS A 142 5.64 11.19 -7.79
CA LYS A 142 6.84 11.68 -8.49
C LYS A 142 7.81 12.44 -7.58
N GLN A 143 7.28 13.19 -6.61
CA GLN A 143 8.06 14.01 -5.68
C GLN A 143 8.85 13.22 -4.63
N ASN A 144 8.58 11.92 -4.48
CA ASN A 144 9.27 11.11 -3.48
C ASN A 144 10.71 10.86 -3.89
N CYS A 145 11.63 11.10 -2.96
CA CYS A 145 13.05 10.96 -3.21
C CYS A 145 13.47 9.50 -3.39
N TYR A 146 14.67 9.31 -3.94
CA TYR A 146 15.31 8.02 -4.15
C TYR A 146 15.26 7.11 -2.91
N ILE A 147 15.60 7.64 -1.73
CA ILE A 147 15.70 6.87 -0.48
C ILE A 147 14.32 6.29 -0.10
N LEU A 148 13.26 7.10 -0.18
CA LEU A 148 11.92 6.64 0.14
C LEU A 148 11.42 5.59 -0.85
N LYS A 149 11.63 5.82 -2.16
CA LYS A 149 11.27 4.85 -3.20
C LYS A 149 12.00 3.52 -3.01
N ARG A 150 13.29 3.56 -2.67
CA ARG A 150 14.08 2.36 -2.35
C ARG A 150 13.50 1.59 -1.17
N SER A 151 13.13 2.27 -0.08
CA SER A 151 12.50 1.64 1.08
C SER A 151 11.17 0.99 0.72
N VAL A 152 10.30 1.70 -0.02
CA VAL A 152 9.01 1.17 -0.48
C VAL A 152 9.19 -0.08 -1.34
N LEU A 153 10.08 -0.03 -2.33
CA LEU A 153 10.36 -1.18 -3.21
C LEU A 153 10.93 -2.37 -2.43
N SER A 154 11.78 -2.10 -1.44
CA SER A 154 12.30 -3.16 -0.57
C SER A 154 11.17 -3.81 0.21
N VAL A 155 10.28 -3.04 0.83
CA VAL A 155 9.12 -3.60 1.54
C VAL A 155 8.20 -4.39 0.63
N LEU A 156 7.90 -3.88 -0.57
CA LEU A 156 7.08 -4.58 -1.55
C LEU A 156 7.69 -5.91 -1.98
N TRP A 157 9.01 -6.01 -2.07
CA TRP A 157 9.70 -7.26 -2.39
C TRP A 157 9.33 -8.37 -1.40
N PHE A 158 9.45 -8.09 -0.11
CA PHE A 158 9.15 -9.06 0.94
C PHE A 158 7.65 -9.24 1.15
N PHE A 159 6.86 -8.18 0.99
CA PHE A 159 5.41 -8.29 1.02
C PHE A 159 4.92 -9.29 -0.01
N PHE A 160 5.39 -9.22 -1.26
CA PHE A 160 4.94 -10.15 -2.30
C PHE A 160 5.39 -11.59 -2.06
N ASP A 161 6.57 -11.83 -1.46
CA ASP A 161 7.01 -13.18 -1.09
C ASP A 161 5.98 -13.93 -0.23
N ASP A 162 5.43 -13.24 0.77
CA ASP A 162 4.44 -13.82 1.68
C ASP A 162 3.01 -13.71 1.13
N PHE A 163 2.64 -12.54 0.59
CA PHE A 163 1.27 -12.21 0.21
C PHE A 163 0.78 -13.01 -0.99
N LEU A 164 1.66 -13.42 -1.91
CA LEU A 164 1.27 -14.24 -3.06
C LEU A 164 0.62 -15.58 -2.66
N ASN A 165 0.98 -16.15 -1.50
CA ASN A 165 0.44 -17.44 -1.06
C ASN A 165 -1.00 -17.35 -0.53
N TYR A 166 -1.42 -16.19 -0.03
CA TYR A 166 -2.71 -16.03 0.66
C TYR A 166 -3.62 -14.97 0.03
N GLY A 167 -3.03 -13.96 -0.61
CA GLY A 167 -3.69 -12.80 -1.21
C GLY A 167 -3.62 -12.75 -2.74
N ALA A 168 -3.35 -13.88 -3.41
CA ALA A 168 -3.26 -13.92 -4.87
C ALA A 168 -4.52 -13.36 -5.58
N GLU A 169 -5.71 -13.61 -5.05
CA GLU A 169 -6.97 -13.07 -5.60
C GLU A 169 -6.99 -11.54 -5.57
N VAL A 170 -6.57 -10.93 -4.47
CA VAL A 170 -6.43 -9.47 -4.37
C VAL A 170 -5.42 -8.97 -5.42
N LEU A 171 -4.27 -9.65 -5.54
CA LEU A 171 -3.27 -9.26 -6.54
C LEU A 171 -3.80 -9.37 -7.98
N LYS A 172 -4.64 -10.35 -8.29
CA LYS A 172 -5.24 -10.53 -9.62
C LYS A 172 -6.07 -9.31 -10.02
N ASP A 173 -6.87 -8.78 -9.10
CA ASP A 173 -7.74 -7.63 -9.37
C ASP A 173 -6.95 -6.35 -9.60
N TYR A 174 -5.79 -6.21 -8.96
CA TYR A 174 -4.96 -5.00 -9.03
C TYR A 174 -3.68 -5.15 -9.86
N LEU A 175 -3.48 -6.28 -10.53
CA LEU A 175 -2.24 -6.60 -11.24
C LEU A 175 -1.87 -5.55 -12.30
N SER A 176 -2.85 -5.08 -13.07
CA SER A 176 -2.65 -4.02 -14.08
C SER A 176 -2.19 -2.70 -13.44
N GLN A 177 -2.78 -2.32 -12.30
CA GLN A 177 -2.38 -1.12 -11.57
C GLN A 177 -0.96 -1.25 -10.99
N ILE A 178 -0.65 -2.39 -10.36
CA ILE A 178 0.68 -2.67 -9.78
C ILE A 178 1.75 -2.60 -10.87
N THR A 179 1.53 -3.30 -11.98
CA THR A 179 2.49 -3.33 -13.11
C THR A 179 2.68 -1.95 -13.72
N ARG A 180 1.61 -1.19 -13.93
CA ARG A 180 1.71 0.20 -14.42
C ARG A 180 2.54 1.09 -13.50
N ILE A 181 2.35 1.01 -12.19
CA ILE A 181 3.13 1.79 -11.22
C ILE A 181 4.61 1.39 -11.25
N LEU A 182 4.91 0.09 -11.27
CA LEU A 182 6.30 -0.40 -11.33
C LEU A 182 6.99 -0.02 -12.64
N ILE A 183 6.31 -0.12 -13.79
CA ILE A 183 6.82 0.31 -15.09
C ILE A 183 7.08 1.81 -15.08
N SER A 184 6.09 2.62 -14.70
CA SER A 184 6.25 4.08 -14.64
C SER A 184 7.36 4.51 -13.69
N THR A 185 7.57 3.77 -12.59
CA THR A 185 8.68 4.03 -11.67
C THR A 185 10.01 3.70 -12.32
N ALA A 186 10.15 2.51 -12.91
CA ALA A 186 11.37 2.09 -13.60
C ALA A 186 11.76 3.04 -14.75
N GLU A 187 10.78 3.56 -15.49
CA GLU A 187 11.04 4.48 -16.61
C GLU A 187 11.31 5.92 -16.18
N SER A 188 10.92 6.31 -14.95
CA SER A 188 11.05 7.71 -14.49
C SER A 188 12.23 7.96 -13.55
N VAL A 189 12.82 6.93 -12.96
CA VAL A 189 14.00 7.05 -12.09
C VAL A 189 15.28 7.03 -12.93
N ASN A 190 16.28 7.82 -12.54
CA ASN A 190 17.58 7.85 -13.22
C ASN A 190 18.55 6.80 -12.65
N GLU A 191 18.29 6.35 -11.43
CA GLU A 191 19.15 5.45 -10.69
C GLU A 191 18.93 4.00 -11.15
N SER A 192 19.96 3.42 -11.77
CA SER A 192 19.90 2.10 -12.41
C SER A 192 19.50 0.98 -11.45
N ASP A 193 19.83 1.11 -10.16
CA ASP A 193 19.48 0.15 -9.13
C ASP A 193 17.98 0.16 -8.79
N LEU A 194 17.32 1.34 -8.76
CA LEU A 194 15.86 1.39 -8.63
C LEU A 194 15.16 0.80 -9.84
N GLN A 195 15.66 1.10 -11.05
CA GLN A 195 15.16 0.49 -12.28
C GLN A 195 15.26 -1.04 -12.19
N GLU A 196 16.41 -1.54 -11.77
CA GLU A 196 16.66 -2.98 -11.60
C GLU A 196 15.71 -3.62 -10.58
N ILE A 197 15.49 -2.98 -9.42
CA ILE A 197 14.57 -3.50 -8.39
C ILE A 197 13.13 -3.54 -8.93
N CYS A 198 12.66 -2.49 -9.62
CA CYS A 198 11.34 -2.49 -10.24
C CYS A 198 11.19 -3.61 -11.27
N LEU A 199 12.20 -3.82 -12.13
CA LEU A 199 12.20 -4.91 -13.12
C LEU A 199 12.22 -6.28 -12.46
N LYS A 200 12.99 -6.47 -11.38
CA LYS A 200 13.00 -7.71 -10.60
C LYS A 200 11.65 -7.99 -9.97
N LEU A 201 10.99 -6.99 -9.39
CA LEU A 201 9.63 -7.12 -8.85
C LEU A 201 8.62 -7.52 -9.94
N LEU A 202 8.68 -6.89 -11.11
CA LEU A 202 7.83 -7.26 -12.25
C LEU A 202 8.06 -8.71 -12.67
N LYS A 203 9.32 -9.14 -12.77
CA LYS A 203 9.67 -10.53 -13.10
C LYS A 203 9.20 -11.50 -12.01
N LYS A 204 9.32 -11.15 -10.74
CA LYS A 204 8.80 -11.95 -9.63
C LYS A 204 7.29 -12.16 -9.76
N LEU A 205 6.53 -11.08 -9.98
CA LEU A 205 5.08 -11.16 -10.11
C LEU A 205 4.67 -11.95 -11.36
N ILE A 206 5.22 -11.61 -12.53
CA ILE A 206 4.70 -12.07 -13.82
C ILE A 206 5.42 -13.32 -14.35
N CYS A 207 6.72 -13.49 -14.08
CA CYS A 207 7.50 -14.61 -14.58
C CYS A 207 7.65 -15.76 -13.60
N GLU A 208 7.74 -15.47 -12.30
CA GLU A 208 7.95 -16.50 -11.28
C GLU A 208 6.62 -17.00 -10.70
N ASN A 209 5.58 -16.16 -10.69
CA ASN A 209 4.29 -16.46 -10.04
C ASN A 209 3.10 -16.47 -11.03
N TYR A 210 3.36 -16.72 -12.31
CA TYR A 210 2.32 -16.70 -13.33
C TYR A 210 1.21 -17.72 -13.12
N GLU A 211 1.51 -18.86 -12.48
CA GLU A 211 0.51 -19.91 -12.23
C GLU A 211 -0.54 -19.46 -11.22
N LEU A 212 -0.11 -18.69 -10.20
CA LEU A 212 -1.00 -18.14 -9.18
C LEU A 212 -1.86 -17.02 -9.75
N LEU A 213 -1.31 -16.16 -10.62
CA LEU A 213 -2.01 -15.01 -11.18
C LEU A 213 -2.88 -15.38 -12.41
N GLY A 214 -2.49 -16.41 -13.15
CA GLY A 214 -3.24 -16.99 -14.26
C GLY A 214 -3.67 -15.98 -15.32
N ASN A 215 -4.94 -16.06 -15.71
CA ASN A 215 -5.52 -15.26 -16.80
C ASN A 215 -5.46 -13.75 -16.56
N SER A 216 -5.39 -13.30 -15.30
CA SER A 216 -5.26 -11.86 -14.98
C SER A 216 -4.00 -11.23 -15.56
N ILE A 217 -2.97 -12.02 -15.88
CA ILE A 217 -1.80 -11.53 -16.63
C ILE A 217 -2.20 -11.05 -18.02
N GLY A 218 -3.13 -11.72 -18.70
CA GLY A 218 -3.61 -11.36 -20.04
C GLY A 218 -4.41 -10.05 -20.10
N LYS A 219 -4.84 -9.54 -18.93
CA LYS A 219 -5.59 -8.28 -18.77
C LYS A 219 -4.70 -7.06 -18.57
N ILE A 220 -3.38 -7.22 -18.52
CA ILE A 220 -2.44 -6.11 -18.39
C ILE A 220 -2.45 -5.32 -19.70
N ASP A 221 -2.48 -3.98 -19.64
CA ASP A 221 -2.63 -3.15 -20.85
C ASP A 221 -1.54 -3.44 -21.90
N SER A 222 -0.28 -3.25 -21.52
CA SER A 222 0.90 -3.60 -22.32
C SER A 222 2.19 -3.37 -21.53
N PHE A 223 3.29 -3.99 -21.97
CA PHE A 223 4.64 -3.68 -21.48
C PHE A 223 5.41 -2.86 -22.52
N PRO A 224 6.33 -1.97 -22.10
CA PRO A 224 7.19 -1.21 -23.01
C PRO A 224 7.94 -2.12 -23.99
N SER A 225 8.31 -1.61 -25.17
CA SER A 225 8.96 -2.40 -26.24
C SER A 225 10.46 -2.64 -26.02
N THR A 226 11.07 -1.99 -25.03
CA THR A 226 12.52 -2.08 -24.77
C THR A 226 12.95 -3.50 -24.38
N SER A 227 14.24 -3.82 -24.53
CA SER A 227 14.79 -5.16 -24.28
C SER A 227 14.53 -5.66 -22.86
N ASN A 228 14.49 -4.75 -21.88
CA ASN A 228 14.32 -5.06 -20.46
C ASN A 228 12.99 -5.76 -20.14
N TYR A 229 11.96 -5.56 -20.98
CA TYR A 229 10.63 -6.14 -20.77
C TYR A 229 10.33 -7.31 -21.73
N LYS A 230 11.32 -7.84 -22.44
CA LYS A 230 11.11 -8.92 -23.41
C LYS A 230 10.42 -10.14 -22.79
N ASP A 231 10.98 -10.66 -21.70
CA ASP A 231 10.46 -11.85 -21.01
C ASP A 231 9.02 -11.62 -20.52
N LEU A 232 8.74 -10.42 -19.99
CA LEU A 232 7.41 -10.02 -19.51
C LEU A 232 6.39 -9.99 -20.66
N ARG A 233 6.77 -9.45 -21.82
CA ARG A 233 5.92 -9.45 -23.02
C ARG A 233 5.63 -10.86 -23.53
N ASP A 234 6.61 -11.75 -23.49
CA ASP A 234 6.46 -13.12 -23.99
C ASP A 234 5.44 -13.89 -23.14
N ILE A 235 5.51 -13.77 -21.81
CA ILE A 235 4.51 -14.35 -20.90
C ILE A 235 3.15 -13.67 -21.06
N HIS A 236 3.12 -12.33 -21.14
CA HIS A 236 1.88 -11.59 -21.33
C HIS A 236 1.12 -12.05 -22.59
N LYS A 237 1.79 -12.16 -23.73
CA LYS A 237 1.20 -12.65 -24.99
C LYS A 237 0.64 -14.06 -24.87
N LYS A 238 1.34 -14.95 -24.16
CA LYS A 238 0.87 -16.33 -23.90
C LYS A 238 -0.50 -16.30 -23.20
N TYR A 239 -0.67 -15.48 -22.18
CA TYR A 239 -1.92 -15.39 -21.41
C TYR A 239 -3.00 -14.58 -22.11
N GLN A 240 -2.65 -13.55 -22.87
CA GLN A 240 -3.60 -12.79 -23.69
C GLN A 240 -4.26 -13.68 -24.75
N ASN A 241 -3.51 -14.58 -25.37
CA ASN A 241 -4.04 -15.56 -26.32
C ASN A 241 -4.98 -16.58 -25.63
N LEU A 242 -4.67 -16.98 -24.39
CA LEU A 242 -5.52 -17.88 -23.61
C LEU A 242 -6.84 -17.20 -23.20
N GLU A 243 -6.81 -15.94 -22.77
CA GLU A 243 -8.02 -15.17 -22.49
C GLU A 243 -8.89 -14.98 -23.74
N CYS A 244 -8.28 -14.60 -24.87
CA CYS A 244 -8.99 -14.44 -26.14
C CYS A 244 -9.66 -15.75 -26.59
N SER A 245 -8.95 -16.88 -26.44
CA SER A 245 -9.49 -18.22 -26.75
C SER A 245 -10.66 -18.61 -25.83
N ASN A 246 -10.57 -18.29 -24.54
CA ASN A 246 -11.64 -18.56 -23.57
C ASN A 246 -12.86 -17.66 -23.78
N GLY A 247 -12.65 -16.39 -24.14
CA GLY A 247 -13.72 -15.45 -24.49
C GLY A 247 -14.48 -15.90 -25.74
N LEU A 248 -13.76 -16.23 -26.81
CA LEU A 248 -14.35 -16.80 -28.03
C LEU A 248 -15.12 -18.09 -27.75
N ARG A 249 -14.58 -18.97 -26.90
CA ARG A 249 -15.29 -20.19 -26.50
C ARG A 249 -16.58 -19.87 -25.72
N GLY A 250 -16.54 -18.92 -24.80
CA GLY A 250 -17.72 -18.47 -24.06
C GLY A 250 -18.78 -17.84 -24.98
N ASP A 251 -18.36 -17.04 -25.94
CA ASP A 251 -19.24 -16.43 -26.93
C ASP A 251 -19.87 -17.48 -27.86
N ILE A 252 -19.09 -18.48 -28.28
CA ILE A 252 -19.59 -19.64 -29.05
C ILE A 252 -20.59 -20.46 -28.20
N GLU A 253 -20.29 -20.74 -26.93
CA GLU A 253 -21.18 -21.48 -26.04
C GLU A 253 -22.49 -20.71 -25.79
N ASN A 254 -22.43 -19.39 -25.64
CA ASN A 254 -23.61 -18.52 -25.53
C ASN A 254 -24.44 -18.50 -26.82
N LEU A 255 -23.79 -18.34 -27.99
CA LEU A 255 -24.45 -18.43 -29.30
C LEU A 255 -25.10 -19.80 -29.54
N LEU A 256 -24.44 -20.88 -29.11
CA LEU A 256 -25.00 -22.24 -29.19
C LEU A 256 -26.16 -22.45 -28.22
N ARG A 257 -26.15 -21.80 -27.06
CA ARG A 257 -27.25 -21.85 -26.08
C ARG A 257 -28.47 -21.06 -26.58
N ASP A 258 -28.25 -19.90 -27.18
CA ASP A 258 -29.31 -19.07 -27.74
C ASP A 258 -29.90 -19.67 -29.02
N SER A 259 -29.10 -20.35 -29.85
CA SER A 259 -29.61 -21.13 -30.98
C SER A 259 -30.37 -22.40 -30.56
N LYS A 260 -29.99 -23.06 -29.46
CA LYS A 260 -30.81 -24.15 -28.86
C LYS A 260 -32.15 -23.63 -28.33
N ARG A 261 -32.17 -22.49 -27.63
CA ARG A 261 -33.41 -21.81 -27.21
C ARG A 261 -34.26 -21.35 -28.39
N GLY A 262 -33.63 -20.85 -29.46
CA GLY A 262 -34.30 -20.51 -30.71
C GLY A 262 -34.91 -21.73 -31.41
N ALA A 263 -34.22 -22.88 -31.40
CA ALA A 263 -34.72 -24.14 -31.95
C ALA A 263 -35.88 -24.73 -31.13
N GLU A 264 -35.86 -24.58 -29.80
CA GLU A 264 -36.98 -24.95 -28.93
C GLU A 264 -38.18 -24.00 -29.11
N GLY A 265 -37.94 -22.69 -29.22
CA GLY A 265 -38.98 -21.71 -29.54
C GLY A 265 -39.66 -21.96 -30.89
N LEU A 266 -38.91 -22.35 -31.91
CA LEU A 266 -39.44 -22.74 -33.23
C LEU A 266 -40.23 -24.05 -33.21
N LYS A 267 -39.88 -25.01 -32.34
CA LYS A 267 -40.67 -26.23 -32.12
C LYS A 267 -42.00 -25.93 -31.42
N VAL A 268 -41.98 -25.06 -30.40
CA VAL A 268 -43.20 -24.61 -29.72
C VAL A 268 -44.10 -23.82 -30.68
N PHE A 269 -43.54 -22.94 -31.49
CA PHE A 269 -44.29 -22.16 -32.48
C PHE A 269 -44.90 -23.03 -33.58
N LYS A 270 -44.16 -24.04 -34.08
CA LYS A 270 -44.68 -25.00 -35.07
C LYS A 270 -45.75 -25.94 -34.51
N ASN A 271 -45.69 -26.28 -33.22
CA ASN A 271 -46.73 -27.07 -32.56
C ASN A 271 -48.00 -26.26 -32.29
N ASN A 272 -47.87 -24.95 -32.01
CA ASN A 272 -49.02 -24.05 -31.82
C ASN A 272 -49.72 -23.62 -33.12
N GLN A 273 -49.13 -23.89 -34.30
CA GLN A 273 -49.76 -23.67 -35.61
C GLN A 273 -50.48 -24.92 -36.17
N LYS A 274 -50.42 -26.05 -35.47
CA LYS A 274 -51.08 -27.31 -35.87
C LYS A 274 -52.25 -27.72 -34.94
N GLY A 275 -52.66 -26.84 -34.03
CA GLY A 275 -53.84 -26.99 -33.18
C GLY A 275 -54.99 -26.14 -33.67
#